data_AF-A0A7R9QRA8-F1
#
_entry.id   AF-A0A7R9QRA8-F1
#
_cell.length_a   1.000
_cell.length_b   1.000
_cell.length_c   1.000
_cell.angle_alpha   90.00
_cell.angle_beta   90.00
_cell.angle_gamma   90.00
#
_symmetry.space_group_name_H-M   'P 1'
#
loop_
_entity.id
_entity.type
_entity.pdbx_description
1 polymer ?
#
loop_
_entity_poly.entity_id
_entity_poly.type
_entity_poly.pdbx_seq_one_letter_code
_entity_poly.pdbx_strand_id
1 'polypeptide(L)'
;MGEANESLCNAVVFATGYQISYSFLPETVISVKKSDFHLYKYIFPTTLTHPHTLAFIGMIVPTGAVLPIAELQSRYFALVMANKCRLATQKQMIRDIKR
;
A
#
# COMPACT_ATOMS: atom_id res chain seq x y z
N MET A 1 46.28 -9.33 -0.85
CA MET A 1 45.35 -10.39 -0.43
C MET A 1 44.89 -10.04 0.96
N GLY A 2 43.67 -9.52 1.12
CA GLY A 2 43.16 -9.08 2.42
C GLY A 2 42.79 -10.30 3.26
N GLU A 3 43.25 -10.33 4.51
CA GLU A 3 42.92 -11.38 5.47
C GLU A 3 41.41 -11.40 5.71
N ALA A 4 40.79 -12.57 5.50
CA ALA A 4 39.40 -12.79 5.84
C ALA A 4 39.27 -12.82 7.37
N ASN A 5 38.72 -11.77 7.97
CA ASN A 5 38.36 -11.77 9.38
C ASN A 5 37.12 -12.65 9.59
N GLU A 6 37.34 -13.89 10.01
CA GLU A 6 36.30 -14.80 10.43
C GLU A 6 35.92 -14.52 11.89
N SER A 7 34.62 -14.44 12.17
CA SER A 7 34.09 -14.25 13.53
C SER A 7 33.19 -15.43 13.89
N LEU A 8 33.42 -16.03 15.06
CA LEU A 8 32.60 -17.12 15.58
C LEU A 8 31.19 -16.62 15.89
N CYS A 9 30.18 -17.27 15.30
CA CYS A 9 28.77 -16.94 15.45
C CYS A 9 27.98 -18.19 15.83
N ASN A 10 27.14 -18.10 16.86
CA ASN A 10 26.31 -19.21 17.32
C ASN A 10 24.93 -19.25 16.64
N ALA A 11 24.43 -18.12 16.16
CA ALA A 11 23.12 -18.01 15.52
C ALA A 11 23.04 -16.79 14.60
N VAL A 12 22.39 -16.95 13.45
CA VAL A 12 22.10 -15.86 12.51
C VAL A 12 20.60 -15.57 12.52
N VAL A 13 20.23 -14.30 12.72
CA VAL A 13 18.84 -13.84 12.67
C VAL A 13 18.66 -12.91 11.48
N PHE A 14 17.81 -13.30 10.54
CA PHE A 14 17.47 -12.49 9.37
C PHE A 14 16.35 -11.50 9.71
N ALA A 15 16.73 -10.28 10.12
CA ALA A 15 15.82 -9.16 10.37
C ALA A 15 15.62 -8.29 9.09
N THR A 16 15.46 -8.93 7.93
CA THR A 16 15.44 -8.27 6.61
C THR A 16 14.08 -7.69 6.20
N GLY A 17 13.10 -7.66 7.11
CA GLY A 17 11.76 -7.15 6.87
C GLY A 17 10.83 -8.16 6.16
N TYR A 18 9.74 -7.64 5.60
CA TYR A 18 8.65 -8.43 4.99
C TYR A 18 8.25 -7.91 3.62
N GLN A 19 7.73 -8.79 2.78
CA GLN A 19 7.05 -8.45 1.53
C GLN A 19 5.56 -8.71 1.67
N ILE A 20 4.74 -7.75 1.25
CA ILE A 20 3.27 -7.85 1.29
C ILE A 20 2.81 -8.59 0.02
N SER A 21 1.83 -9.49 0.13
CA SER A 21 1.17 -10.09 -1.03
C SER A 21 -0.30 -10.38 -0.74
N TYR A 22 -1.12 -10.38 -1.79
CA TYR A 22 -2.56 -10.60 -1.71
C TYR A 22 -2.95 -11.77 -2.63
N SER A 23 -2.85 -13.00 -2.13
CA SER A 23 -3.11 -14.23 -2.92
C SER A 23 -4.56 -14.37 -3.38
N PHE A 24 -5.49 -13.67 -2.73
CA PHE A 24 -6.91 -13.64 -3.08
C PHE A 24 -7.26 -12.54 -4.09
N LEU A 25 -6.31 -11.68 -4.48
CA LEU A 25 -6.50 -10.64 -5.49
C LEU A 25 -5.67 -10.94 -6.74
N PRO A 26 -6.22 -10.68 -7.94
CA PRO A 26 -5.42 -10.78 -9.16
C PRO A 26 -4.36 -9.68 -9.23
N GLU A 27 -3.19 -9.98 -9.83
CA GLU A 27 -2.08 -9.02 -10.00
C GLU A 27 -2.47 -7.75 -10.79
N THR A 28 -3.58 -7.81 -11.55
CA THR A 28 -4.14 -6.66 -12.29
C THR A 28 -4.75 -5.60 -11.37
N VAL A 29 -5.19 -5.96 -10.17
CA VAL A 29 -5.75 -5.03 -9.18
C VAL A 29 -4.64 -4.29 -8.46
N ILE A 30 -3.63 -5.05 -8.00
CA ILE A 30 -2.48 -4.52 -7.28
C ILE A 30 -1.24 -5.35 -7.62
N SER A 31 -0.21 -4.70 -8.15
CA SER A 31 1.06 -5.35 -8.46
C SER A 31 2.09 -4.99 -7.40
N VAL A 32 2.44 -5.96 -6.55
CA VAL A 32 3.45 -5.76 -5.49
C VAL A 32 4.88 -5.80 -6.04
N LYS A 33 5.08 -6.32 -7.26
CA LYS A 33 6.41 -6.53 -7.85
C LYS A 33 7.18 -5.24 -8.19
N LYS A 34 6.51 -4.10 -8.25
CA LYS A 34 7.14 -2.82 -8.68
C LYS A 34 7.19 -1.74 -7.60
N SER A 35 6.84 -2.05 -6.34
CA SER A 35 6.68 -1.05 -5.26
C SER A 35 5.68 0.08 -5.56
N ASP A 36 4.98 0.00 -6.70
CA ASP A 36 4.07 1.02 -7.18
C ASP A 36 2.65 0.45 -7.18
N PHE A 37 2.01 0.60 -6.03
CA PHE A 37 0.69 0.02 -5.78
C PHE A 37 -0.44 0.75 -6.54
N HIS A 38 -0.15 1.84 -7.27
CA HIS A 38 -1.12 2.62 -8.06
C HIS A 38 -2.40 2.96 -7.26
N LEU A 39 -2.24 3.24 -5.97
CA LEU A 39 -3.33 3.55 -5.06
C LEU A 39 -3.50 5.06 -4.89
N TYR A 40 -4.67 5.57 -5.25
CA TYR A 40 -5.03 6.95 -4.95
C TYR A 40 -5.13 7.15 -3.44
N LYS A 41 -4.37 8.12 -2.91
CA LYS A 41 -4.24 8.40 -1.47
C LYS A 41 -3.88 7.17 -0.62
N TYR A 42 -3.22 6.17 -1.20
CA TYR A 42 -2.96 4.86 -0.57
C TYR A 42 -4.22 4.09 -0.14
N ILE A 43 -5.36 4.33 -0.80
CA ILE A 43 -6.65 3.70 -0.48
C ILE A 43 -7.22 2.99 -1.71
N PHE A 44 -7.41 3.70 -2.82
CA PHE A 44 -8.23 3.20 -3.94
C PHE A 44 -7.38 2.72 -5.12
N PRO A 45 -7.54 1.48 -5.62
CA PRO A 45 -6.82 1.00 -6.79
C PRO A 45 -7.34 1.66 -8.06
N THR A 46 -6.48 2.45 -8.71
CA THR A 46 -6.84 3.21 -9.92
C THR A 46 -6.91 2.37 -11.19
N THR A 47 -6.48 1.11 -11.11
CA THR A 47 -6.53 0.09 -12.16
C THR A 47 -7.93 -0.44 -12.41
N LEU A 48 -8.84 -0.33 -11.45
CA LEU A 48 -10.23 -0.77 -11.59
C LEU A 48 -11.09 0.22 -12.39
N THR A 49 -12.05 -0.29 -13.15
CA THR A 49 -13.08 0.55 -13.82
C THR A 49 -13.97 1.29 -12.81
N HIS A 50 -14.21 0.67 -11.64
CA HIS A 50 -14.96 1.25 -10.54
C HIS A 50 -14.10 1.31 -9.26
N PRO A 51 -13.16 2.28 -9.15
CA PRO A 51 -12.20 2.30 -8.03
C PRO A 51 -12.83 2.38 -6.65
N HIS A 52 -14.06 2.91 -6.53
CA HIS A 52 -14.76 3.06 -5.26
C HIS A 52 -15.22 1.74 -4.63
N THR A 53 -15.18 0.62 -5.35
CA THR A 53 -15.69 -0.68 -4.85
C THR A 53 -14.68 -1.47 -4.03
N LEU A 54 -13.42 -1.05 -4.00
CA LEU A 54 -12.35 -1.71 -3.25
C LEU A 54 -11.44 -0.66 -2.62
N ALA A 55 -11.04 -0.89 -1.37
CA ALA A 55 -10.10 -0.03 -0.66
C ALA A 55 -9.07 -0.84 0.12
N PHE A 56 -7.86 -0.33 0.17
CA PHE A 56 -6.78 -0.79 1.04
C PHE A 56 -6.71 0.15 2.25
N ILE A 57 -6.79 -0.41 3.45
CA ILE A 57 -6.81 0.35 4.70
C ILE A 57 -5.58 -0.04 5.53
N GLY A 58 -4.86 0.95 6.05
CA GLY A 58 -3.65 0.77 6.83
C GLY A 58 -2.43 0.35 6.00
N MET A 59 -2.54 0.32 4.66
CA MET A 59 -1.44 -0.05 3.76
C MET A 59 -0.48 1.13 3.52
N ILE A 60 0.04 1.69 4.62
CA ILE A 60 0.97 2.81 4.63
C ILE A 60 1.98 2.65 5.76
N VAL A 61 3.16 3.24 5.58
CA VAL A 61 4.19 3.33 6.62
C VAL A 61 4.40 4.82 6.94
N PRO A 62 3.60 5.40 7.85
CA PRO A 62 3.70 6.80 8.20
C PRO A 62 4.87 7.06 9.16
N THR A 63 5.34 8.31 9.22
CA THR A 63 6.13 8.83 10.33
C THR A 63 5.20 9.13 11.52
N GLY A 64 4.58 8.10 12.10
CA GLY A 64 3.60 8.27 13.17
C GLY A 64 2.74 7.03 13.42
N ALA A 65 1.64 7.21 14.15
CA ALA A 65 0.72 6.12 14.43
C ALA A 65 -0.10 5.74 13.19
N VAL A 66 -0.09 4.46 12.83
CA VAL A 66 -0.88 3.93 11.70
C VAL A 66 -2.37 3.87 12.01
N LEU A 67 -2.75 3.64 13.28
CA LEU A 67 -4.15 3.42 13.67
C LEU A 67 -5.05 4.64 13.41
N PRO A 68 -4.69 5.88 13.78
CA PRO A 68 -5.49 7.05 13.43
C PRO A 68 -5.62 7.25 11.93
N ILE A 69 -4.59 6.90 11.16
CA ILE A 69 -4.65 7.06 9.70
C ILE A 69 -5.58 5.99 9.09
N ALA A 70 -5.50 4.74 9.56
CA ALA A 70 -6.40 3.68 9.14
C ALA A 70 -7.88 4.01 9.47
N GLU A 71 -8.15 4.67 10.61
CA GLU A 71 -9.48 5.18 10.97
C GLU A 71 -9.98 6.21 9.96
N LEU A 72 -9.14 7.21 9.62
CA LEU A 72 -9.48 8.23 8.63
C LEU A 72 -9.67 7.65 7.23
N GLN A 73 -8.83 6.70 6.82
CA GLN A 73 -8.98 5.98 5.55
C GLN A 73 -10.32 5.23 5.52
N SER A 74 -10.68 4.56 6.62
CA SER A 74 -11.94 3.81 6.75
C SER A 74 -13.16 4.73 6.65
N ARG A 75 -13.13 5.88 7.35
CA ARG A 75 -14.18 6.90 7.27
C ARG A 75 -14.34 7.45 5.86
N TYR A 76 -13.24 7.75 5.19
CA TYR A 76 -13.29 8.26 3.83
C TYR A 76 -13.90 7.23 2.88
N PHE A 77 -13.46 5.97 2.96
CA PHE A 77 -14.04 4.87 2.17
C PHE A 77 -15.54 4.71 2.41
N ALA A 78 -15.97 4.67 3.69
CA ALA A 78 -17.37 4.55 4.05
C ALA A 78 -18.23 5.70 3.50
N LEU A 79 -17.73 6.94 3.53
CA LEU A 79 -18.42 8.09 2.97
C LEU A 79 -18.53 8.03 1.45
N VAL A 80 -17.50 7.53 0.75
CA VAL A 80 -17.54 7.30 -0.70
C VAL A 80 -18.57 6.23 -1.04
N MET A 81 -18.54 5.09 -0.34
CA MET A 81 -19.52 3.99 -0.53
C MET A 81 -20.95 4.42 -0.24
N ALA A 82 -21.15 5.29 0.75
CA ALA A 82 -22.47 5.85 1.09
C ALA A 82 -22.91 7.00 0.15
N ASN A 83 -22.17 7.29 -0.92
CA ASN A 83 -22.40 8.43 -1.83
C ASN A 83 -22.43 9.81 -1.13
N LYS A 84 -21.86 9.93 0.07
CA LYS A 84 -21.72 11.18 0.82
C LYS A 84 -20.44 11.94 0.46
N CYS A 85 -19.49 11.27 -0.18
CA CYS A 85 -18.30 11.87 -0.75
C CYS A 85 -18.07 11.33 -2.16
N ARG A 86 -17.50 12.13 -3.06
CA ARG A 86 -17.19 11.72 -4.43
C ARG A 86 -15.70 11.49 -4.60
N LEU A 87 -15.37 10.39 -5.26
CA LEU A 87 -14.01 10.13 -5.69
C LEU A 87 -13.63 11.09 -6.83
N ALA A 88 -12.35 11.42 -6.94
CA ALA A 88 -11.84 12.14 -8.10
C ALA A 88 -11.97 11.29 -9.37
N THR A 89 -11.93 11.94 -10.54
CA THR A 89 -11.91 11.21 -11.82
C THR A 89 -10.64 10.35 -11.92
N GLN A 90 -10.69 9.26 -12.69
CA GLN A 90 -9.53 8.38 -12.86
C GLN A 90 -8.27 9.13 -13.34
N LYS A 91 -8.42 10.09 -14.25
CA LYS A 91 -7.32 10.94 -14.73
C LYS A 91 -6.72 11.79 -13.60
N GLN A 92 -7.55 12.34 -12.71
CA GLN A 92 -7.08 13.12 -11.56
C GLN A 92 -6.35 12.24 -10.54
N MET A 93 -6.88 11.04 -10.27
CA MET A 93 -6.25 10.10 -9.36
C MET A 93 -4.88 9.63 -9.87
N ILE A 94 -4.78 9.28 -11.15
CA ILE A 94 -3.51 8.90 -11.77
C ILE A 94 -2.50 10.06 -11.74
N ARG A 95 -2.97 11.30 -11.93
CA ARG A 95 -2.12 12.50 -11.83
C ARG A 95 -1.61 12.71 -10.40
N ASP A 96 -2.45 12.49 -9.39
CA ASP A 96 -2.09 12.62 -7.98
C ASP A 96 -1.02 11.60 -7.56
N ILE A 97 -1.14 10.34 -8.03
CA ILE A 97 -0.15 9.29 -7.74
C ILE A 97 1.23 9.60 -8.33
N LYS A 98 1.28 10.24 -9.50
CA LYS A 98 2.54 10.58 -10.20
C LYS A 98 3.25 11.81 -9.63
N ARG A 99 2.64 12.50 -8.67
CA ARG A 99 3.18 13.71 -8.08
C ARG A 99 4.23 13.38 -7.02
#